data_AF-A0A9E1AWM0-F1
#
_entry.id   AF-A0A9E1AWM0-F1
#
_cell.length_a   1.000
_cell.length_b   1.000
_cell.length_c   1.000
_cell.angle_alpha   90.00
_cell.angle_beta   90.00
_cell.angle_gamma   90.00
#
_symmetry.space_group_name_H-M   'P 1'
#
loop_
_entity.id
_entity.type
_entity.pdbx_description
1 polymer ?
#
loop_
_entity_poly.entity_id
_entity_poly.type
_entity_poly.pdbx_seq_one_letter_code
_entity_poly.pdbx_strand_id
1 'polypeptide(L)'
;MKFKKTFMFILFLIMGILIGSVIAMLCKNVSFLSWLALGETIGVGIPDPISIDLAIVTLAFGFSININVAQILCIIASLAIYKRFSKGL
;
A
#
# COMPACT_ATOMS: atom_id res chain seq x y z
N MET A 1 12.23 9.97 -22.66
CA MET A 1 11.84 10.90 -21.58
C MET A 1 10.54 10.52 -20.83
N LYS A 2 9.64 9.68 -21.37
CA LYS A 2 8.40 9.26 -20.67
C LYS A 2 8.64 8.30 -19.50
N PHE A 3 9.63 7.40 -19.60
CA PHE A 3 9.94 6.40 -18.56
C PHE A 3 10.33 7.02 -17.21
N LYS A 4 11.07 8.14 -17.22
CA LYS A 4 11.45 8.85 -15.99
C LYS A 4 10.22 9.39 -15.23
N LYS A 5 9.21 9.92 -15.94
CA LYS A 5 7.98 10.43 -15.32
C LYS A 5 7.16 9.28 -14.71
N THR A 6 7.02 8.15 -15.43
CA THR A 6 6.34 6.94 -14.92
C THR A 6 7.04 6.34 -13.70
N PHE A 7 8.37 6.24 -13.73
CA PHE A 7 9.14 5.71 -12.61
C PHE A 7 9.01 6.59 -11.36
N MET A 8 9.10 7.91 -11.54
CA MET A 8 8.93 8.88 -10.45
C MET A 8 7.50 8.88 -9.88
N PHE A 9 6.48 8.64 -10.71
CA PHE A 9 5.11 8.44 -10.26
C PHE A 9 4.96 7.22 -9.35
N ILE A 10 5.47 6.07 -9.79
CA ILE A 10 5.44 4.83 -9.02
C ILE A 10 6.19 4.98 -7.69
N LEU A 11 7.34 5.66 -7.69
CA LEU A 11 8.09 5.91 -6.46
C LEU A 11 7.27 6.74 -5.46
N PHE A 12 6.60 7.79 -5.95
CA PHE A 12 5.74 8.65 -5.11
C PHE A 12 4.54 7.89 -4.54
N LEU A 13 3.94 7.01 -5.35
CA LEU A 13 2.84 6.15 -4.93
C LEU A 13 3.28 5.21 -3.80
N ILE A 14 4.39 4.49 -3.98
CA ILE A 14 4.94 3.57 -2.97
C ILE A 14 5.27 4.33 -1.68
N MET A 15 5.93 5.48 -1.78
CA MET A 15 6.21 6.31 -0.60
C MET A 15 4.94 6.77 0.11
N GLY A 16 3.91 7.20 -0.62
CA GLY A 16 2.61 7.57 -0.03
C GLY A 16 1.98 6.42 0.75
N ILE A 17 2.05 5.19 0.23
CA ILE A 17 1.53 3.99 0.89
C ILE A 17 2.33 3.65 2.16
N LEU A 18 3.67 3.76 2.11
CA LEU A 18 4.54 3.53 3.28
C LEU A 18 4.27 4.56 4.39
N ILE A 19 4.16 5.84 4.02
CA ILE A 19 3.85 6.93 4.95
C ILE A 19 2.46 6.71 5.57
N GLY A 20 1.45 6.37 4.76
CA GLY A 20 0.10 6.08 5.25
C GLY A 20 0.03 4.90 6.23
N SER A 21 0.88 3.88 6.05
CA SER A 21 0.99 2.76 6.99
C SER A 21 1.51 3.20 8.36
N VAL A 22 2.55 4.05 8.37
CA VAL A 22 3.11 4.60 9.60
C VAL A 22 2.06 5.47 10.31
N ILE A 23 1.38 6.36 9.59
CA ILE A 23 0.28 7.17 10.16
C ILE A 23 -0.84 6.30 10.74
N ALA A 24 -1.23 5.20 10.08
CA ALA A 24 -2.23 4.28 10.61
C ALA A 24 -1.79 3.69 11.97
N MET A 25 -0.53 3.24 12.09
CA MET A 25 0.00 2.69 13.34
C MET A 25 0.01 3.72 14.48
N LEU A 26 0.37 4.97 14.18
CA LEU A 26 0.34 6.07 15.16
C LEU A 26 -1.10 6.43 15.57
N CYS A 27 -2.03 6.47 14.61
CA CYS A 27 -3.44 6.79 14.85
C CYS A 27 -4.18 5.72 15.67
N LYS A 28 -3.69 4.47 15.66
CA LYS A 28 -4.28 3.37 16.43
C LYS A 28 -4.26 3.62 17.95
N ASN A 29 -3.27 4.37 18.46
CA ASN A 29 -3.16 4.68 19.89
C ASN A 29 -4.03 5.86 20.35
N VAL A 30 -4.66 6.59 19.42
CA VAL A 30 -5.51 7.74 19.74
C VAL A 30 -6.96 7.34 19.54
N SER A 31 -7.74 7.33 20.62
CA SER A 31 -9.15 6.89 20.63
C SER A 31 -10.01 7.60 19.57
N PHE A 32 -9.74 8.88 19.29
CA PHE A 32 -10.43 9.65 18.25
C PHE A 32 -9.97 9.35 16.82
N LEU A 33 -8.72 8.88 16.61
CA LEU A 33 -8.16 8.60 15.27
C LEU A 33 -8.09 7.10 14.96
N SER A 34 -8.52 6.23 15.87
CA SER A 34 -8.53 4.77 15.66
C SER A 34 -9.32 4.34 14.42
N TRP A 35 -10.28 5.14 13.98
CA TRP A 35 -11.03 4.89 12.74
C TRP A 35 -10.14 4.94 11.49
N LEU A 36 -9.05 5.70 11.52
CA LEU A 36 -8.11 5.85 10.40
C LEU A 36 -7.23 4.60 10.24
N ALA A 37 -7.04 3.87 11.34
CA ALA A 37 -6.34 2.60 11.42
C ALA A 37 -7.26 1.39 11.17
N LEU A 38 -8.55 1.62 10.90
CA LEU A 38 -9.43 0.57 10.41
C LEU A 38 -9.03 0.24 8.98
N GLY A 39 -8.81 -1.05 8.74
CA GLY A 39 -8.50 -1.55 7.43
C GLY A 39 -8.59 -3.06 7.38
N GLU A 40 -8.78 -3.54 6.16
CA GLU A 40 -8.85 -4.95 5.86
C GLU A 40 -7.54 -5.41 5.23
N THR A 41 -7.21 -6.67 5.49
CA THR A 41 -6.08 -7.32 4.87
C THR A 41 -6.58 -7.96 3.58
N ILE A 42 -6.25 -7.36 2.45
CA ILE A 42 -6.64 -7.84 1.13
C ILE A 42 -5.44 -8.56 0.56
N GLY A 43 -5.59 -9.83 0.22
CA GLY A 43 -4.48 -10.61 -0.28
C GLY A 43 -4.88 -11.89 -0.98
N VAL A 44 -4.00 -12.33 -1.86
CA VAL A 44 -4.13 -13.57 -2.61
C VAL A 44 -3.37 -14.64 -1.83
N GLY A 45 -4.07 -15.71 -1.43
CA GLY A 45 -3.50 -16.79 -0.61
C GLY A 45 -3.60 -16.58 0.91
N ILE A 46 -4.63 -15.89 1.39
CA ILE A 46 -4.97 -15.77 2.82
C ILE A 46 -6.46 -16.14 3.00
N PRO A 47 -6.82 -16.99 3.97
CA PRO A 47 -5.96 -17.70 4.93
C PRO A 47 -5.22 -18.92 4.33
N ASP A 48 -5.70 -19.45 3.20
CA ASP A 48 -5.13 -20.62 2.56
C ASP A 48 -4.12 -20.21 1.47
N PRO A 49 -2.81 -20.41 1.68
CA PRO A 49 -1.80 -20.06 0.69
C PRO A 49 -1.99 -20.91 -0.57
N ILE A 50 -1.65 -20.33 -1.72
CA ILE A 50 -1.66 -21.07 -2.99
C ILE A 50 -0.43 -21.97 -2.98
N SER A 51 -0.60 -23.17 -2.45
CA SER A 51 0.45 -24.18 -2.37
C SER A 51 0.42 -25.08 -3.59
N ILE A 52 1.53 -25.13 -4.32
CA ILE A 52 1.77 -26.11 -5.37
C ILE A 52 2.66 -27.19 -4.78
N ASP A 53 2.09 -28.38 -4.62
CA ASP A 53 2.77 -29.53 -4.06
C ASP A 53 3.43 -30.33 -5.19
N LEU A 54 4.75 -30.16 -5.35
CA LEU A 54 5.56 -31.07 -6.15
C LEU A 54 6.00 -32.17 -5.19
N ALA A 55 5.94 -33.44 -5.58
CA ALA A 55 6.11 -34.64 -4.74
C ALA A 55 7.31 -34.69 -3.76
N ILE A 56 8.23 -33.74 -3.82
CA ILE A 56 9.46 -33.62 -3.02
C ILE A 56 9.59 -32.21 -2.38
N VAL A 57 8.87 -31.20 -2.89
CA VAL A 57 8.95 -29.78 -2.48
C VAL A 57 7.59 -29.10 -2.65
N THR A 58 7.07 -28.49 -1.58
CA THR A 58 5.85 -27.68 -1.63
C THR A 58 6.21 -26.19 -1.74
N LEU A 59 5.69 -25.51 -2.77
CA LEU A 59 5.83 -24.05 -2.94
C LEU A 59 4.53 -23.35 -2.54
N ALA A 60 4.57 -22.54 -1.49
CA ALA A 60 3.43 -21.72 -1.05
C ALA A 60 3.60 -20.26 -1.50
N PHE A 61 2.69 -19.80 -2.37
CA PHE A 61 2.59 -18.39 -2.74
C PHE A 61 1.49 -17.71 -1.94
N GLY A 62 1.86 -16.63 -1.27
CA GLY A 62 0.93 -15.79 -0.53
C GLY A 62 1.34 -14.32 -0.65
N PHE A 63 0.38 -13.44 -0.88
CA PHE A 63 0.59 -12.01 -0.95
C PHE A 63 -0.51 -11.30 -0.17
N SER A 64 -0.14 -10.60 0.90
CA SER A 64 -1.06 -9.81 1.72
C SER A 64 -0.72 -8.34 1.64
N ILE A 65 -1.75 -7.51 1.44
CA ILE A 65 -1.67 -6.06 1.61
C ILE A 65 -2.67 -5.68 2.69
N ASN A 66 -2.19 -5.11 3.78
CA ASN A 66 -3.08 -4.44 4.73
C ASN A 66 -3.39 -3.03 4.19
N ILE A 67 -4.66 -2.75 3.92
CA ILE A 67 -5.13 -1.43 3.43
C ILE A 67 -6.02 -0.79 4.50
N ASN A 68 -5.53 0.31 5.07
CA ASN A 68 -6.21 1.16 6.05
C ASN A 68 -6.73 2.44 5.41
N VAL A 69 -7.72 3.07 6.06
CA VAL A 69 -8.27 4.38 5.65
C VAL A 69 -7.17 5.46 5.55
N ALA A 70 -6.19 5.45 6.47
CA ALA A 70 -5.04 6.34 6.41
C ALA A 70 -4.21 6.18 5.12
N GLN A 71 -4.04 4.95 4.64
CA GLN A 71 -3.30 4.68 3.40
C GLN A 71 -4.06 5.21 2.18
N ILE A 72 -5.39 5.04 2.15
CA ILE A 72 -6.23 5.60 1.08
C ILE A 72 -6.08 7.12 1.01
N LEU A 73 -6.11 7.81 2.16
CA LEU A 73 -5.89 9.26 2.21
C LEU A 73 -4.50 9.67 1.72
N CYS A 74 -3.45 8.95 2.14
CA CYS A 74 -2.10 9.21 1.68
C CYS A 74 -1.91 8.94 0.18
N ILE A 75 -2.61 7.98 -0.41
CA ILE A 75 -2.62 7.74 -1.87
C ILE A 75 -3.29 8.92 -2.60
N ILE A 76 -4.41 9.43 -2.10
CA ILE A 76 -5.08 10.61 -2.69
C ILE A 76 -4.16 11.83 -2.62
N ALA A 77 -3.50 12.03 -1.48
CA ALA A 77 -2.53 13.10 -1.29
C ALA A 77 -1.32 12.97 -2.24
N SER A 78 -0.77 11.77 -2.39
CA SER A 78 0.37 11.52 -3.29
C SER A 78 0.00 11.78 -4.75
N LEU A 79 -1.22 11.42 -5.19
CA LEU A 79 -1.75 11.75 -6.51
C LEU A 79 -1.87 13.26 -6.73
N ALA A 80 -2.35 14.00 -5.72
CA ALA A 80 -2.45 15.45 -5.78
C ALA A 80 -1.06 16.13 -5.89
N ILE A 81 -0.09 15.66 -5.10
CA ILE A 81 1.29 16.17 -5.13
C ILE A 81 1.95 15.85 -6.47
N TYR A 82 1.77 14.64 -7.01
CA TYR A 82 2.29 14.29 -8.33
C TYR A 82 1.67 15.13 -9.44
N LYS A 83 0.34 15.37 -9.42
CA LYS A 83 -0.30 16.29 -10.38
C LYS A 83 0.30 17.70 -10.30
N ARG A 84 0.62 18.19 -9.10
CA ARG A 84 1.26 19.50 -8.90
C ARG A 84 2.69 19.52 -9.43
N PHE A 85 3.46 18.47 -9.19
CA PHE A 85 4.85 18.34 -9.65
C PHE A 85 4.93 18.15 -11.17
N SER A 86 4.00 17.38 -11.76
CA SER A 86 3.92 17.15 -13.21
C SER A 86 3.46 18.39 -13.99
N LYS A 87 2.76 19.35 -13.38
CA LYS A 87 2.45 20.64 -14.03
C LYS A 87 3.67 21.56 -14.14
N GLY A 88 4.71 21.33 -13.34
CA GLY A 88 5.96 22.10 -13.37
C GLY A 88 7.05 21.50 -14.26
N LEU A 89 6.78 20.40 -14.98
CA LEU A 89 7.76 19.62 -15.75
C LEU A 89 7.40 19.43 -17.23
#